data_AF-A0A562GQ94-F1
#
_entry.id   AF-A0A562GQ94-F1
#
_cell.length_a   1.000
_cell.length_b   1.000
_cell.length_c   1.000
_cell.angle_alpha   90.00
_cell.angle_beta   90.00
_cell.angle_gamma   90.00
#
_symmetry.space_group_name_H-M   'P 1'
#
loop_
_entity.id
_entity.type
_entity.pdbx_description
1 polymer ?
#
loop_
_entity_poly.entity_id
_entity_poly.type
_entity_poly.pdbx_seq_one_letter_code
_entity_poly.pdbx_strand_id
1 'polypeptide(L)'
;MFNRTEAVNNLLALMRLQNSYIHELSKLIYAAATDLTLANNQEFTKFVANFFEFAHYHYNSEGYSQAAQLVQIYHYILLERLLDSQVLVAAEQMELAISHLEMAVREMQARFHPQIILLNQGILLMEETQLKIIESLEELLERSQPVPKLQN
;
A
#
# COMPACT_ATOMS: atom_id res chain seq x y z
N MET A 1 -16.87 -1.17 24.72
CA MET A 1 -17.37 -2.30 23.91
C MET A 1 -16.82 -2.07 22.51
N PHE A 2 -15.78 -2.81 22.08
CA PHE A 2 -15.16 -2.56 20.79
C PHE A 2 -16.02 -3.14 19.68
N ASN A 3 -16.46 -2.31 18.74
CA ASN A 3 -17.28 -2.73 17.63
C ASN A 3 -16.37 -3.30 16.54
N ARG A 4 -16.03 -4.60 16.62
CA ARG A 4 -15.13 -5.27 15.66
C ARG A 4 -15.56 -5.10 14.20
N THR A 5 -16.86 -5.00 13.96
CA THR A 5 -17.44 -4.69 12.65
C THR A 5 -17.01 -3.31 12.14
N GLU A 6 -16.91 -2.32 13.02
CA GLU A 6 -16.47 -0.96 12.69
C GLU A 6 -14.99 -0.94 12.31
N ALA A 7 -14.13 -1.62 13.08
CA ALA A 7 -12.69 -1.72 12.77
C ALA A 7 -12.43 -2.38 11.41
N VAL A 8 -13.18 -3.42 11.07
CA VAL A 8 -13.09 -4.10 9.77
C VAL A 8 -13.61 -3.20 8.64
N ASN A 9 -14.71 -2.48 8.86
CA ASN A 9 -15.21 -1.52 7.88
C ASN A 9 -14.21 -0.37 7.64
N ASN A 10 -13.51 0.08 8.69
CA ASN A 10 -12.46 1.08 8.59
C ASN A 10 -11.27 0.56 7.77
N LEU A 11 -10.82 -0.68 8.04
CA LEU A 11 -9.78 -1.34 7.24
C LEU A 11 -10.18 -1.42 5.76
N LEU A 12 -11.41 -1.85 5.45
CA LEU A 12 -11.90 -1.89 4.07
C LEU A 12 -11.95 -0.51 3.41
N ALA A 13 -12.32 0.53 4.17
CA ALA A 13 -12.32 1.89 3.66
C ALA A 13 -10.90 2.37 3.33
N LEU A 14 -9.92 2.07 4.18
CA LEU A 14 -8.51 2.36 3.93
C LEU A 14 -7.98 1.62 2.70
N MET A 15 -8.29 0.33 2.55
CA MET A 15 -7.93 -0.46 1.37
C MET A 15 -8.57 0.10 0.09
N ARG A 16 -9.81 0.62 0.14
CA ARG A 16 -10.45 1.30 -1.02
C ARG A 16 -9.80 2.64 -1.35
N LEU A 17 -9.41 3.38 -0.33
CA LEU A 17 -8.67 4.62 -0.50
C LEU A 17 -7.32 4.35 -1.17
N GLN A 18 -6.60 3.30 -0.73
CA GLN A 18 -5.33 2.88 -1.32
C GLN A 18 -5.45 2.53 -2.81
N ASN A 19 -6.48 1.79 -3.19
CA ASN A 19 -6.80 1.53 -4.61
C ASN A 19 -7.02 2.82 -5.42
N SER A 20 -7.69 3.80 -4.83
CA SER A 20 -7.94 5.08 -5.50
C SER A 20 -6.63 5.83 -5.74
N TYR A 21 -5.72 5.81 -4.76
CA TYR A 21 -4.37 6.38 -4.94
C TYR A 21 -3.54 5.63 -5.98
N ILE A 22 -3.55 4.29 -5.95
CA ILE A 22 -2.86 3.47 -6.97
C ILE A 22 -3.32 3.85 -8.38
N HIS A 23 -4.64 3.99 -8.57
CA HIS A 23 -5.22 4.35 -9.86
C HIS A 23 -4.78 5.74 -10.33
N GLU A 24 -4.87 6.76 -9.47
CA GLU A 24 -4.47 8.12 -9.84
C GLU A 24 -2.96 8.24 -10.08
N LEU A 25 -2.13 7.59 -9.26
CA LEU A 25 -0.69 7.58 -9.46
C LEU A 25 -0.28 6.81 -10.71
N SER A 26 -0.99 5.72 -11.06
CA SER A 26 -0.75 5.00 -12.32
C SER A 26 -0.95 5.92 -13.53
N LYS A 27 -1.99 6.76 -13.54
CA LYS A 27 -2.21 7.75 -14.62
C LYS A 27 -1.06 8.75 -14.71
N LEU A 28 -0.59 9.24 -13.57
CA LEU A 28 0.54 10.17 -13.51
C LEU A 28 1.84 9.53 -14.01
N ILE A 29 2.08 8.26 -13.66
CA ILE A 29 3.21 7.46 -14.16
C ILE A 29 3.14 7.33 -15.68
N TYR A 30 1.98 6.96 -16.22
CA TYR A 30 1.84 6.83 -17.68
C TYR A 30 2.07 8.17 -18.38
N ALA A 31 1.56 9.28 -17.84
CA ALA A 31 1.82 10.61 -18.38
C ALA A 31 3.33 10.97 -18.32
N ALA A 32 3.98 10.72 -17.18
CA ALA A 32 5.39 10.98 -16.96
C ALA A 32 6.30 10.11 -17.85
N ALA A 33 5.91 8.87 -18.14
CA ALA A 33 6.66 7.95 -18.99
C ALA A 33 6.68 8.37 -20.47
N THR A 34 5.78 9.27 -20.90
CA THR A 34 5.83 9.85 -22.25
C THR A 34 6.87 10.96 -22.39
N ASP A 35 7.41 11.48 -21.29
CA ASP A 35 8.50 12.44 -21.28
C ASP A 35 9.85 11.72 -21.39
N LEU A 36 10.63 12.04 -22.43
CA LEU A 36 11.93 11.40 -22.69
C LEU A 36 12.98 11.67 -21.61
N THR A 37 12.86 12.78 -20.88
CA THR A 37 13.76 13.14 -19.76
C THR A 37 13.56 12.17 -18.60
N LEU A 38 12.30 11.86 -18.30
CA LEU A 38 11.95 10.92 -17.23
C LEU A 38 12.11 9.46 -17.68
N ALA A 39 11.78 9.13 -18.92
CA ALA A 39 11.92 7.78 -19.46
C ALA A 39 13.39 7.31 -19.50
N ASN A 40 14.34 8.24 -19.64
CA ASN A 40 15.77 7.94 -19.58
C ASN A 40 16.35 8.03 -18.16
N ASN A 41 15.56 8.44 -17.17
CA ASN A 41 15.99 8.46 -15.78
C ASN A 41 15.89 7.06 -15.18
N GLN A 42 17.05 6.50 -14.79
CA GLN A 42 17.14 5.16 -14.24
C GLN A 42 16.37 5.03 -12.92
N GLU A 43 16.43 6.05 -12.06
CA GLU A 43 15.75 6.04 -10.76
C GLU A 43 14.23 6.13 -10.94
N PHE A 44 13.75 6.93 -11.89
CA PHE A 44 12.33 6.96 -12.26
C PHE A 44 11.86 5.59 -12.78
N THR A 45 12.67 4.91 -13.59
CA THR A 45 12.34 3.57 -14.09
C THR A 45 12.22 2.55 -12.94
N LYS A 46 13.15 2.60 -11.97
CA LYS A 46 13.09 1.75 -10.77
C LYS A 46 11.89 2.09 -9.90
N PHE A 47 11.58 3.38 -9.72
CA PHE A 47 10.38 3.83 -9.04
C PHE A 47 9.12 3.19 -9.66
N VAL A 48 8.99 3.26 -10.99
CA VAL A 48 7.85 2.70 -11.72
C VAL A 48 7.75 1.18 -11.53
N ALA A 49 8.87 0.46 -11.60
CA ALA A 49 8.89 -0.99 -11.39
C ALA A 49 8.41 -1.37 -9.97
N ASN A 50 8.97 -0.76 -8.94
CA ASN A 50 8.59 -1.04 -7.54
C ASN A 50 7.16 -0.58 -7.24
N PHE A 51 6.69 0.51 -7.84
CA PHE A 51 5.29 0.95 -7.72
C PHE A 51 4.31 -0.09 -8.28
N PHE A 52 4.61 -0.68 -9.44
CA PHE A 52 3.73 -1.70 -10.02
C PHE A 52 3.82 -3.05 -9.30
N GLU A 53 4.98 -3.41 -8.73
CA GLU A 53 5.10 -4.54 -7.80
C GLU A 53 4.25 -4.30 -6.54
N PHE A 54 4.34 -3.12 -5.92
CA PHE A 54 3.47 -2.72 -4.81
C PHE A 54 1.99 -2.86 -5.19
N ALA A 55 1.57 -2.29 -6.32
CA ALA A 55 0.19 -2.36 -6.78
C ALA A 55 -0.24 -3.82 -7.02
N HIS A 56 0.65 -4.65 -7.55
CA HIS A 56 0.42 -6.08 -7.74
C HIS A 56 0.15 -6.77 -6.40
N TYR A 57 1.01 -6.61 -5.40
CA TYR A 57 0.78 -7.20 -4.07
C TYR A 57 -0.49 -6.65 -3.40
N HIS A 58 -0.82 -5.37 -3.61
CA HIS A 58 -2.04 -4.80 -3.07
C HIS A 58 -3.31 -5.42 -3.70
N TYR A 59 -3.35 -5.54 -5.04
CA TYR A 59 -4.51 -6.10 -5.77
C TYR A 59 -4.59 -7.62 -5.68
N ASN A 60 -3.47 -8.33 -5.78
CA ASN A 60 -3.39 -9.79 -5.69
C ASN A 60 -3.29 -10.30 -4.26
N SER A 61 -3.31 -9.40 -3.27
CA SER A 61 -3.62 -9.84 -1.92
C SER A 61 -4.92 -10.63 -2.01
N GLU A 62 -4.85 -11.94 -1.76
CA GLU A 62 -6.04 -12.77 -1.62
C GLU A 62 -6.99 -12.10 -0.62
N GLY A 63 -6.44 -11.34 0.33
CA GLY A 63 -7.19 -10.47 1.23
C GLY A 63 -7.95 -9.29 0.62
N TYR A 64 -7.79 -8.79 -0.60
CA TYR A 64 -8.73 -7.76 -1.11
C TYR A 64 -10.04 -8.38 -1.59
N SER A 65 -9.93 -9.40 -2.44
CA SER A 65 -11.07 -10.15 -2.98
C SER A 65 -11.73 -11.04 -1.91
N GLN A 66 -10.92 -11.58 -1.00
CA GLN A 66 -11.40 -12.35 0.14
C GLN A 66 -11.70 -11.49 1.35
N ALA A 67 -11.06 -10.35 1.70
CA ALA A 67 -11.51 -9.57 2.89
C ALA A 67 -12.96 -9.13 2.73
N ALA A 68 -13.36 -8.75 1.52
CA ALA A 68 -14.76 -8.47 1.20
C ALA A 68 -15.71 -9.67 1.47
N GLN A 69 -15.22 -10.92 1.32
CA GLN A 69 -15.95 -12.16 1.62
C GLN A 69 -15.73 -12.68 3.06
N LEU A 70 -14.57 -12.41 3.67
CA LEU A 70 -14.11 -12.82 5.00
C LEU A 70 -14.75 -11.97 6.11
N VAL A 71 -15.29 -10.80 5.75
CA VAL A 71 -16.19 -10.01 6.61
C VAL A 71 -17.36 -10.84 7.15
N GLN A 72 -17.75 -11.94 6.48
CA GLN A 72 -18.79 -12.82 6.97
C GLN A 72 -18.30 -13.89 7.95
N ILE A 73 -17.01 -14.30 7.93
CA ILE A 73 -16.45 -15.30 8.85
C ILE A 73 -14.98 -15.00 9.13
N TYR A 74 -14.73 -14.20 10.16
CA TYR A 74 -13.40 -13.81 10.64
C TYR A 74 -12.55 -15.02 11.05
N HIS A 75 -11.56 -15.39 10.24
CA HIS A 75 -10.55 -16.38 10.61
C HIS A 75 -9.23 -15.69 10.90
N TYR A 76 -8.80 -15.73 12.17
CA TYR A 76 -7.51 -15.20 12.64
C TYR A 76 -6.33 -15.55 11.70
N ILE A 77 -6.27 -16.82 11.26
CA ILE A 77 -5.23 -17.34 10.36
C ILE A 77 -5.21 -16.59 9.01
N LEU A 78 -6.35 -16.12 8.52
CA LEU A 78 -6.43 -15.42 7.24
C LEU A 78 -6.02 -13.94 7.37
N LEU A 79 -6.29 -13.32 8.51
CA LEU A 79 -5.78 -11.97 8.81
C LEU A 79 -4.25 -11.97 8.97
N GLU A 80 -3.70 -12.99 9.63
CA GLU A 80 -2.25 -13.16 9.84
C GLU A 80 -1.54 -13.36 8.50
N ARG A 81 -2.08 -14.23 7.63
CA ARG A 81 -1.56 -14.42 6.27
C ARG A 81 -1.64 -13.17 5.40
N LEU A 82 -2.71 -12.37 5.54
CA LEU A 82 -2.86 -11.10 4.82
C LEU A 82 -1.77 -10.11 5.23
N LEU A 83 -1.52 -9.96 6.54
CA LEU A 83 -0.47 -9.10 7.05
C LEU A 83 0.91 -9.56 6.54
N ASP A 84 1.26 -10.82 6.80
CA ASP A 84 2.62 -11.33 6.57
C ASP A 84 3.02 -11.41 5.09
N SER A 85 2.12 -11.90 4.23
CA SER A 85 2.50 -12.28 2.86
C SER A 85 2.20 -11.24 1.79
N GLN A 86 1.38 -10.24 2.10
CA GLN A 86 0.89 -9.30 1.10
C GLN A 86 1.08 -7.86 1.55
N VAL A 87 0.64 -7.51 2.76
CA VAL A 87 0.68 -6.12 3.23
C VAL A 87 2.11 -5.66 3.54
N LEU A 88 2.91 -6.50 4.21
CA LEU A 88 4.31 -6.18 4.48
C LEU A 88 5.16 -6.17 3.22
N VAL A 89 4.99 -7.15 2.33
CA VAL A 89 5.69 -7.17 1.04
C VAL A 89 5.32 -5.97 0.18
N ALA A 90 4.05 -5.57 0.17
CA ALA A 90 3.60 -4.34 -0.48
C ALA A 90 4.28 -3.10 0.13
N ALA A 91 4.40 -3.03 1.47
CA ALA A 91 5.07 -1.91 2.14
C ALA A 91 6.56 -1.83 1.77
N GLU A 92 7.26 -2.96 1.67
CA GLU A 92 8.66 -3.00 1.22
C GLU A 92 8.81 -2.47 -0.21
N GLN A 93 7.94 -2.90 -1.13
CA GLN A 93 7.95 -2.39 -2.52
C GLN A 93 7.64 -0.88 -2.57
N MET A 94 6.75 -0.41 -1.70
CA MET A 94 6.47 1.02 -1.60
C MET A 94 7.66 1.83 -1.08
N GLU A 95 8.36 1.35 -0.05
CA GLU A 95 9.55 2.00 0.49
C GLU A 95 10.66 2.13 -0.58
N LEU A 96 10.87 1.07 -1.36
CA LEU A 96 11.79 1.09 -2.50
C LEU A 96 11.34 2.10 -3.56
N ALA A 97 10.04 2.15 -3.88
CA ALA A 97 9.49 3.12 -4.81
C ALA A 97 9.73 4.56 -4.34
N ILE A 98 9.41 4.89 -3.08
CA ILE A 98 9.65 6.20 -2.47
C ILE A 98 11.12 6.58 -2.58
N SER A 99 12.02 5.69 -2.17
CA SER A 99 13.47 5.91 -2.22
C SER A 99 13.95 6.29 -3.62
N HIS A 100 13.51 5.56 -4.64
CA HIS A 100 13.86 5.84 -6.03
C HIS A 100 13.26 7.15 -6.55
N LEU A 101 12.03 7.47 -6.15
CA LEU A 101 11.41 8.74 -6.53
C LEU A 101 12.13 9.93 -5.89
N GLU A 102 12.52 9.84 -4.63
CA GLU A 102 13.32 10.85 -3.95
C GLU A 102 14.68 11.07 -4.63
N MET A 103 15.32 9.98 -5.08
CA MET A 103 16.56 10.05 -5.85
C MET A 103 16.33 10.74 -7.21
N ALA A 104 15.25 10.42 -7.92
CA ALA A 104 14.90 11.08 -9.18
C ALA A 104 14.64 12.58 -8.99
N VAL A 105 13.94 12.99 -7.92
CA VAL A 105 13.66 14.40 -7.59
C VAL A 105 14.93 15.21 -7.32
N ARG A 106 16.03 14.56 -6.92
CA ARG A 106 17.31 15.26 -6.67
C ARG A 106 17.98 15.71 -7.96
N GLU A 107 17.67 15.10 -9.10
CA GLU A 107 18.18 15.51 -10.41
C GLU A 107 17.55 16.82 -10.88
N MET A 108 18.39 17.77 -11.32
CA MET A 108 17.97 19.12 -11.67
C MET A 108 16.89 19.17 -12.76
N GLN A 109 16.91 18.19 -13.68
CA GLN A 109 15.98 18.11 -14.80
C GLN A 109 14.61 17.56 -14.39
N ALA A 110 14.54 16.72 -13.35
CA ALA A 110 13.30 16.10 -12.87
C ALA A 110 12.67 16.87 -11.69
N ARG A 111 13.46 17.63 -10.92
CA ARG A 111 13.02 18.35 -9.71
C ARG A 111 11.81 19.27 -9.91
N PHE A 112 11.73 19.93 -11.05
CA PHE A 112 10.66 20.88 -11.36
C PHE A 112 9.60 20.29 -12.29
N HIS A 113 9.70 19.01 -12.62
CA HIS A 113 8.75 18.36 -13.49
C HIS A 113 7.42 18.20 -12.75
N PRO A 114 6.31 18.80 -13.21
CA PRO A 114 5.05 18.83 -12.45
C PRO A 114 4.54 17.44 -12.07
N GLN A 115 4.69 16.47 -12.96
CA GLN A 115 4.28 15.09 -12.72
C GLN A 115 5.13 14.44 -11.62
N ILE A 116 6.43 14.73 -11.52
CA ILE A 116 7.29 14.22 -10.45
C ILE A 116 6.88 14.81 -9.09
N ILE A 117 6.54 16.10 -9.06
CA ILE A 117 6.05 16.75 -7.84
C ILE A 117 4.73 16.11 -7.38
N LEU A 118 3.79 15.88 -8.30
CA LEU A 118 2.51 15.25 -8.01
C LEU A 118 2.68 13.78 -7.58
N LEU A 119 3.59 13.04 -8.23
CA LEU A 119 3.93 11.67 -7.84
C LEU A 119 4.51 11.64 -6.43
N ASN A 120 5.40 12.58 -6.09
CA ASN A 120 6.03 12.64 -4.78
C ASN A 120 5.00 12.94 -3.67
N GLN A 121 4.06 13.86 -3.92
CA GLN A 121 2.97 14.11 -2.98
C GLN A 121 2.02 12.92 -2.85
N GLY A 122 1.65 12.32 -3.99
CA GLY A 122 0.71 11.21 -4.00
C GLY A 122 1.26 9.96 -3.32
N ILE A 123 2.55 9.67 -3.49
CA ILE A 123 3.13 8.48 -2.86
C ILE A 123 3.25 8.61 -1.34
N LEU A 124 3.48 9.81 -0.81
CA LEU A 124 3.49 10.06 0.65
C LEU A 124 2.09 9.84 1.26
N LEU A 125 1.03 10.25 0.57
CA LEU A 125 -0.34 9.96 1.01
C LEU A 125 -0.66 8.46 0.99
N MET A 126 -0.10 7.76 -0.01
CA MET A 126 -0.24 6.32 -0.16
C MET A 126 0.53 5.55 0.92
N GLU A 127 1.69 6.04 1.32
CA GLU A 127 2.49 5.54 2.45
C GLU A 127 1.74 5.67 3.77
N GLU A 128 1.21 6.87 4.06
CA GLU A 128 0.41 7.10 5.27
C GLU A 128 -0.80 6.14 5.33
N THR A 129 -1.42 5.88 4.18
CA THR A 129 -2.56 4.97 4.10
C THR A 129 -2.13 3.51 4.28
N GLN A 130 -0.97 3.12 3.74
CA GLN A 130 -0.41 1.78 3.93
C GLN A 130 -0.10 1.51 5.40
N LEU A 131 0.50 2.49 6.10
CA LEU A 131 0.77 2.39 7.54
C LEU A 131 -0.51 2.20 8.35
N LYS A 132 -1.56 2.98 8.07
CA LYS A 132 -2.87 2.82 8.72
C LYS A 132 -3.51 1.45 8.47
N ILE A 133 -3.30 0.86 7.29
CA ILE A 133 -3.75 -0.50 6.97
C ILE A 133 -3.02 -1.52 7.84
N ILE A 134 -1.70 -1.41 7.98
CA ILE A 134 -0.87 -2.27 8.83
C ILE A 134 -1.35 -2.17 10.29
N GLU A 135 -1.42 -0.96 10.84
CA GLU A 135 -1.87 -0.70 12.20
C GLU A 135 -3.27 -1.29 12.46
N SER A 136 -4.21 -1.10 11.52
CA SER A 136 -5.56 -1.64 11.63
C SER A 136 -5.60 -3.17 11.63
N LEU A 137 -4.71 -3.82 10.85
CA LEU A 137 -4.60 -5.28 10.83
C LEU A 137 -3.99 -5.83 12.11
N GLU A 138 -2.94 -5.19 12.62
CA GLU A 138 -2.31 -5.53 13.89
C GLU A 138 -3.31 -5.43 15.05
N GLU A 139 -4.05 -4.32 15.15
CA GLU A 139 -5.10 -4.15 16.17
C GLU A 139 -6.19 -5.23 16.10
N LEU A 140 -6.58 -5.63 14.89
CA LEU A 140 -7.56 -6.70 14.68
C LEU A 140 -7.00 -8.06 15.11
N LEU A 141 -5.72 -8.34 14.83
CA LEU A 141 -5.04 -9.58 15.19
C LEU A 141 -4.86 -9.71 16.70
N GLU A 142 -4.33 -8.69 17.37
CA GLU A 142 -4.14 -8.67 18.83
C GLU A 142 -5.44 -8.98 19.57
N ARG A 143 -6.56 -8.44 19.08
CA ARG A 143 -7.88 -8.62 19.70
C ARG A 143 -8.57 -9.92 19.30
N SER A 144 -8.07 -10.60 18.27
CA SER A 144 -8.58 -11.87 17.77
C SER A 144 -7.84 -13.07 18.34
N GLN A 145 -6.66 -12.88 18.95
CA GLN A 145 -5.99 -13.93 19.69
C GLN A 145 -6.88 -14.44 20.84
N PRO A 146 -7.09 -15.76 20.97
CA PRO A 146 -7.69 -16.30 22.17
C PRO A 146 -6.73 -16.02 23.34
N VAL A 147 -7.22 -15.37 24.39
CA VAL A 147 -6.50 -15.24 25.67
C VAL A 147 -5.93 -16.62 26.00
N PRO A 148 -4.60 -16.77 26.21
CA PRO A 148 -4.05 -18.05 26.60
C PRO A 148 -4.81 -18.48 27.85
N LYS A 149 -5.58 -19.56 27.75
CA LYS A 149 -6.14 -20.21 28.93
C LYS A 149 -4.92 -20.66 29.73
N LEU A 150 -4.55 -19.89 30.74
CA LEU A 150 -3.71 -20.35 31.83
C LEU A 150 -4.36 -21.66 32.30
N GLN A 151 -3.75 -22.78 31.91
CA GLN A 151 -4.11 -24.08 32.42
C GLN A 151 -3.75 -24.07 33.90
N ASN A 152 -4.75 -24.39 34.73
CA ASN A 152 -4.68 -24.47 36.19
C ASN A 152 -3.46 -25.26 36.70
#